data_AF-A0A7C4I3H8-F1
#
_entry.id   AF-A0A7C4I3H8-F1
#
_cell.length_a   1.000
_cell.length_b   1.000
_cell.length_c   1.000
_cell.angle_alpha   90.00
_cell.angle_beta   90.00
_cell.angle_gamma   90.00
#
_symmetry.space_group_name_H-M   'P 1'
#
loop_
_entity.id
_entity.type
_entity.pdbx_description
1 polymer ?
#
loop_
_entity_poly.entity_id
_entity_poly.type
_entity_poly.pdbx_seq_one_letter_code
_entity_poly.pdbx_strand_id
1 'polypeptide(L)'
;MDSDHISNQRDTEYLRIDSRTHGKLFKILTTLELKCWDKESLKKETGLNQQELDLSLTILKLHGYLEEIKKTSNCILCLTREQCINSQKIYRITEKGRKLLSEMTKQKL
;
A
#
# COMPACT_ATOMS: atom_id res chain seq x y z
N MET A 1 -15.72 4.49 40.95
CA MET A 1 -15.64 5.82 40.34
C MET A 1 -14.16 6.09 40.20
N ASP A 2 -13.48 5.93 39.07
CA ASP A 2 -13.85 5.72 37.66
C ASP A 2 -12.65 4.95 37.06
N SER A 3 -12.84 3.78 36.46
CA SER A 3 -13.15 3.57 35.04
C SER A 3 -12.11 4.14 34.07
N ASP A 4 -11.49 3.18 33.35
CA ASP A 4 -10.97 3.30 31.98
C ASP A 4 -9.57 3.91 31.75
N HIS A 5 -8.57 3.04 31.90
CA HIS A 5 -7.35 3.06 31.09
C HIS A 5 -7.14 1.69 30.43
N ILE A 6 -8.07 1.33 29.54
CA ILE A 6 -7.87 0.24 28.56
C ILE A 6 -8.13 0.84 27.18
N SER A 7 -7.17 1.60 26.68
CA SER A 7 -7.13 2.00 25.27
C SER A 7 -5.96 1.32 24.57
N ASN A 8 -6.35 0.50 23.59
CA ASN A 8 -5.61 0.16 22.37
C ASN A 8 -4.45 -0.84 22.44
N GLN A 9 -4.68 -2.01 23.05
CA GLN A 9 -3.94 -3.23 22.68
C GLN A 9 -4.60 -4.04 21.54
N ARG A 10 -5.77 -3.63 21.04
CA ARG A 10 -6.54 -4.43 20.06
C ARG A 10 -6.28 -4.11 18.58
N ASP A 11 -5.51 -3.07 18.26
CA ASP A 11 -5.19 -2.72 16.87
C ASP A 11 -3.91 -3.40 16.34
N THR A 12 -3.10 -4.01 17.22
CA THR A 12 -1.84 -4.66 16.87
C THR A 12 -1.95 -6.17 16.60
N GLU A 13 -3.12 -6.79 16.79
CA GLU A 13 -3.27 -8.25 16.65
C GLU A 13 -3.42 -8.72 15.19
N TYR A 14 -3.68 -7.82 14.24
CA TYR A 14 -3.97 -8.18 12.85
C TYR A 14 -2.76 -8.33 11.92
N LEU A 15 -1.53 -8.30 12.46
CA LEU A 15 -0.30 -8.41 11.67
C LEU A 15 0.59 -9.59 12.12
N ARG A 16 0.01 -10.75 12.43
CA ARG A 16 0.74 -12.03 12.30
C ARG A 16 0.82 -12.46 10.83
N ILE A 17 1.21 -11.53 9.98
CA ILE A 17 1.56 -11.79 8.60
C ILE A 17 3.01 -12.29 8.62
N ASP A 18 3.25 -13.48 8.06
CA ASP A 18 4.59 -14.06 7.91
C ASP A 18 5.61 -12.99 7.47
N SER A 19 6.84 -13.02 7.99
CA SER A 19 7.86 -12.01 7.73
C SER A 19 8.10 -11.78 6.23
N ARG A 20 7.91 -12.81 5.39
CA ARG A 20 7.98 -12.69 3.93
C ARG A 20 6.81 -11.88 3.37
N THR A 21 5.60 -12.12 3.85
CA THR A 21 4.41 -11.40 3.38
C THR A 21 4.44 -9.95 3.88
N HIS A 22 4.94 -9.68 5.09
CA HIS A 22 5.23 -8.33 5.55
C HIS A 22 6.23 -7.60 4.66
N GLY A 23 7.32 -8.27 4.25
CA GLY A 23 8.31 -7.69 3.34
C GLY A 23 7.72 -7.27 1.99
N LYS A 24 6.79 -8.08 1.44
CA LYS A 24 6.11 -7.80 0.17
C LYS A 24 5.13 -6.64 0.27
N LEU A 25 4.31 -6.61 1.32
CA LEU A 25 3.37 -5.51 1.57
C LEU A 25 4.12 -4.19 1.78
N PHE A 26 5.19 -4.22 2.58
CA PHE A 26 6.06 -3.07 2.80
C PHE A 26 6.68 -2.58 1.48
N LYS A 27 7.19 -3.50 0.64
CA LYS A 27 7.76 -3.15 -0.67
C LYS A 27 6.76 -2.42 -1.55
N ILE A 28 5.51 -2.90 -1.64
CA ILE A 28 4.46 -2.22 -2.41
C ILE A 28 4.16 -0.83 -1.85
N LEU A 29 4.02 -0.70 -0.53
CA LEU A 29 3.74 0.59 0.11
C LEU A 29 4.88 1.60 -0.13
N THR A 30 6.15 1.18 0.00
CA THR A 30 7.31 2.03 -0.32
C THR A 30 7.33 2.45 -1.79
N THR A 31 6.98 1.56 -2.72
CA THR A 31 6.93 1.90 -4.15
C THR A 31 5.83 2.93 -4.44
N LEU A 32 4.67 2.81 -3.79
CA LEU A 32 3.52 3.69 -3.93
C LEU A 32 3.64 5.02 -3.15
N GLU A 33 4.62 5.14 -2.24
CA GLU A 33 4.82 6.35 -1.43
C GLU A 33 5.11 7.58 -2.31
N LEU A 34 5.93 7.37 -3.34
CA LEU A 34 6.45 8.45 -4.18
C LEU A 34 5.47 8.88 -5.28
N LYS A 35 4.61 7.97 -5.76
CA LYS A 35 3.71 8.20 -6.90
C LYS A 35 2.64 7.11 -7.05
N CYS A 36 1.69 7.36 -7.94
CA CYS A 36 0.72 6.36 -8.37
C CYS A 36 1.35 5.42 -9.41
N TRP A 37 0.93 4.15 -9.40
CA TRP A 37 1.44 3.14 -10.32
C TRP A 37 0.31 2.31 -10.92
N ASP A 38 0.40 1.95 -12.19
CA ASP A 38 -0.43 0.87 -12.71
C ASP A 38 0.09 -0.51 -12.27
N LYS A 39 -0.75 -1.54 -12.45
CA LYS A 39 -0.46 -2.90 -12.01
C LYS A 39 0.78 -3.50 -12.67
N GLU A 40 0.97 -3.29 -13.97
CA GLU A 40 2.08 -3.87 -14.72
C GLU A 40 3.40 -3.21 -14.34
N SER A 41 3.41 -1.88 -14.24
CA SER A 41 4.58 -1.12 -13.79
C SER A 41 4.94 -1.48 -12.35
N LEU A 42 3.94 -1.58 -11.46
CA LEU A 42 4.16 -1.99 -10.07
C LEU A 42 4.71 -3.42 -9.97
N LYS A 43 4.26 -4.35 -10.82
CA LYS A 43 4.79 -5.71 -10.90
C LYS A 43 6.28 -5.71 -11.28
N LYS A 44 6.65 -4.93 -12.31
CA LYS A 44 8.04 -4.81 -12.78
C LYS A 44 8.93 -4.22 -11.69
N GLU A 45 8.49 -3.16 -11.03
CA GLU A 45 9.25 -2.47 -9.98
C GLU A 45 9.42 -3.34 -8.72
N THR A 46 8.35 -4.01 -8.31
CA THR A 46 8.38 -4.84 -7.09
C THR A 46 9.00 -6.21 -7.32
N GLY A 47 9.10 -6.68 -8.57
CA GLY A 47 9.58 -8.02 -8.92
C GLY A 47 8.68 -9.16 -8.44
N LEU A 48 7.45 -8.85 -8.01
CA LEU A 48 6.48 -9.84 -7.53
C LEU A 48 5.86 -10.59 -8.71
N ASN A 49 5.49 -11.85 -8.49
CA ASN A 49 4.68 -12.55 -9.49
C ASN A 49 3.23 -12.04 -9.48
N GLN A 50 2.43 -12.46 -10.48
CA GLN A 50 1.06 -11.96 -10.64
C GLN A 50 0.18 -12.26 -9.42
N GLN A 51 0.22 -13.49 -8.90
CA GLN A 51 -0.62 -13.91 -7.78
C GLN A 51 -0.25 -13.19 -6.48
N GLU A 52 1.05 -13.03 -6.22
CA GLU A 52 1.55 -12.31 -5.05
C GLU A 52 1.16 -10.84 -5.06
N LEU A 53 1.28 -10.20 -6.22
CA LEU A 53 0.88 -8.81 -6.39
C LEU A 53 -0.63 -8.65 -6.18
N ASP A 54 -1.44 -9.53 -6.77
CA ASP A 54 -2.90 -9.48 -6.70
C ASP A 54 -3.42 -9.65 -5.29
N LEU A 55 -2.86 -10.63 -4.56
CA LEU A 55 -3.18 -10.86 -3.17
C LEU A 55 -2.78 -9.66 -2.31
N SER A 56 -1.56 -9.15 -2.50
CA SER A 56 -1.05 -8.02 -1.73
C SER A 56 -1.87 -6.74 -1.95
N LEU A 57 -2.20 -6.44 -3.22
CA LEU A 57 -3.06 -5.31 -3.55
C LEU A 57 -4.46 -5.46 -2.94
N THR A 58 -5.01 -6.67 -2.95
CA THR A 58 -6.32 -6.95 -2.34
C THR A 58 -6.29 -6.71 -0.84
N ILE A 59 -5.29 -7.23 -0.13
CA ILE A 59 -5.11 -7.03 1.31
C ILE A 59 -4.99 -5.54 1.63
N LEU A 60 -4.08 -4.83 0.96
CA LEU A 60 -3.85 -3.42 1.22
C LEU A 60 -5.08 -2.54 0.90
N LYS A 61 -5.86 -2.89 -0.14
CA LYS A 61 -7.13 -2.22 -0.44
C LYS A 61 -8.19 -2.49 0.62
N LEU A 62 -8.35 -3.75 1.01
CA LEU A 62 -9.34 -4.16 2.01
C LEU A 62 -9.15 -3.42 3.34
N HIS A 63 -7.89 -3.22 3.74
CA HIS A 63 -7.56 -2.49 4.97
C HIS A 63 -7.50 -0.96 4.79
N GLY A 64 -7.73 -0.45 3.57
CA GLY A 64 -7.75 0.98 3.26
C GLY A 64 -6.37 1.64 3.23
N TYR A 65 -5.29 0.87 3.04
CA TYR A 65 -3.93 1.41 2.93
C TYR A 65 -3.62 1.90 1.51
N LEU A 66 -4.33 1.39 0.51
CA LEU A 66 -4.26 1.89 -0.85
C LEU A 66 -5.63 1.91 -1.52
N GLU A 67 -5.75 2.73 -2.56
CA GLU A 67 -6.96 2.88 -3.36
C GLU A 67 -6.65 2.55 -4.83
N GLU A 68 -7.65 1.99 -5.52
CA GLU A 68 -7.63 1.82 -6.98
C GLU A 68 -8.44 2.96 -7.61
N ILE A 69 -7.79 3.73 -8.47
CA ILE A 69 -8.37 4.89 -9.13
C ILE A 69 -8.45 4.59 -10.62
N LYS A 70 -9.59 4.94 -11.24
CA LYS A 70 -9.68 4.93 -12.70
C LYS A 70 -8.85 6.08 -13.27
N LYS A 71 -7.92 5.77 -14.15
CA LYS A 71 -7.14 6.78 -14.86
C LYS A 71 -8.10 7.57 -15.77
N THR A 72 -8.34 8.83 -15.44
CA THR A 72 -8.93 9.79 -16.37
C THR A 72 -7.80 10.43 -17.20
N SER A 73 -8.13 11.01 -18.34
CA SER A 73 -7.20 11.56 -19.35
C SER A 73 -6.16 12.54 -18.78
N ASN A 74 -6.43 13.10 -17.58
CA ASN A 74 -5.57 14.03 -16.86
C ASN A 74 -5.17 13.49 -15.49
N CYS A 75 -4.40 12.38 -15.42
CA CYS A 75 -3.74 11.99 -14.17
C CYS A 75 -2.62 12.99 -13.81
N ILE A 76 -3.00 14.19 -13.38
CA ILE A 76 -2.11 15.23 -12.83
C ILE A 76 -1.37 14.69 -11.58
N LEU A 77 -1.94 13.67 -10.93
CA LEU A 77 -1.39 12.97 -9.77
C LEU A 77 -0.26 11.98 -10.12
N CYS A 78 -0.07 11.68 -11.41
CA CYS A 78 1.00 10.84 -11.90
C CYS A 78 2.17 11.76 -12.27
N LEU A 79 3.04 12.10 -11.31
CA LEU A 79 4.21 12.96 -11.50
C LEU A 79 5.16 12.50 -12.63
N THR A 80 5.01 11.25 -13.08
CA THR A 80 5.66 10.72 -14.29
C THR A 80 4.59 10.33 -15.32
N ARG A 81 4.35 11.21 -16.30
CA ARG A 81 3.42 10.97 -17.43
C ARG A 81 3.70 9.65 -18.17
N GLU A 82 4.92 9.14 -18.08
CA GLU A 82 5.41 7.98 -18.82
C GLU A 82 5.02 6.62 -18.22
N GLN A 83 4.62 6.55 -16.95
CA GLN A 83 4.44 5.27 -16.24
C GLN A 83 2.99 4.83 -16.06
N CYS A 84 2.05 5.47 -16.76
CA CYS A 84 0.63 5.09 -16.69
C CYS A 84 0.02 4.93 -18.09
N ILE A 85 0.83 4.87 -19.15
CA ILE A 85 0.41 5.11 -20.54
C ILE A 85 -0.77 4.20 -20.96
N ASN A 86 -0.79 2.94 -20.57
CA ASN A 86 -1.75 1.94 -21.09
C ASN A 86 -2.78 1.39 -20.08
N SER A 87 -2.72 1.75 -18.79
CA SER A 87 -3.65 1.20 -17.80
C SER A 87 -4.79 2.13 -17.46
N GLN A 88 -6.02 1.61 -17.50
CA GLN A 88 -7.22 2.29 -17.00
C GLN A 88 -7.28 2.33 -15.46
N LYS A 89 -6.45 1.55 -14.77
CA LYS A 89 -6.46 1.43 -13.31
C LYS A 89 -5.07 1.71 -12.74
N ILE A 90 -5.01 2.62 -11.78
CA ILE A 90 -3.80 2.96 -11.05
C ILE A 90 -4.03 2.79 -9.55
N TYR A 91 -2.97 2.49 -8.82
CA TYR A 91 -2.96 2.33 -7.37
C TYR A 91 -2.27 3.51 -6.73
N ARG A 92 -2.83 3.98 -5.62
CA ARG A 92 -2.29 5.10 -4.83
C ARG A 92 -2.34 4.75 -3.34
N ILE A 93 -1.30 5.12 -2.60
CA ILE A 93 -1.30 5.00 -1.14
C ILE A 93 -2.21 6.06 -0.48
N THR A 94 -3.02 5.63 0.49
CA THR A 94 -3.89 6.51 1.28
C THR A 94 -3.09 7.24 2.35
N GLU A 95 -3.72 8.19 3.05
CA GLU A 95 -3.14 8.76 4.27
C GLU A 95 -2.90 7.68 5.35
N LYS A 96 -3.86 6.77 5.50
CA LYS A 96 -3.74 5.63 6.42
C LYS A 96 -2.54 4.74 6.06
N GLY A 97 -2.35 4.46 4.77
CA GLY A 97 -1.19 3.71 4.28
C GLY A 97 0.14 4.43 4.55
N ARG A 98 0.19 5.76 4.39
CA ARG A 98 1.39 6.55 4.72
C ARG A 98 1.72 6.51 6.22
N LYS A 99 0.72 6.58 7.10
CA LYS A 99 0.92 6.44 8.56
C LYS A 99 1.51 5.07 8.89
N LEU A 100 0.92 3.99 8.37
CA LEU A 100 1.44 2.63 8.55
C LEU A 100 2.89 2.51 8.06
N LEU A 101 3.20 3.06 6.88
CA LEU A 101 4.55 3.00 6.33
C LEU A 101 5.58 3.72 7.21
N SER A 102 5.20 4.88 7.76
CA SER A 102 6.04 5.61 8.71
C SER A 102 6.28 4.81 10.00
N GLU A 103 5.25 4.19 10.55
CA GLU A 103 5.35 3.32 11.73
C GLU A 103 6.24 2.10 11.48
N MET A 104 6.07 1.42 10.35
CA MET A 104 6.90 0.29 9.94
C MET A 104 8.37 0.67 9.73
N THR A 105 8.64 1.88 9.26
CA THR A 105 10.01 2.39 9.08
C THR A 105 10.66 2.69 10.43
N LYS A 106 9.90 3.27 11.37
CA LYS A 106 10.38 3.55 12.74
C LYS A 106 10.67 2.29 13.56
N GLN A 107 9.97 1.19 13.30
CA GLN A 107 10.21 -0.09 13.97
C GLN A 107 11.42 -0.87 13.41
N LYS A 108 11.99 -0.44 12.28
CA LYS A 108 13.20 -1.02 11.67
C LYS A 108 14.49 -0.25 12.01
N LEU A 109 14.39 0.83 12.79
CA LEU A 109 15.49 1.57 13.42
C LEU A 109 15.49 1.28 14.93
#